data_AF-A0A6A6R5S8-F1
#
_entry.id   AF-A0A6A6R5S8-F1
#
_cell.length_a   1.000
_cell.length_b   1.000
_cell.length_c   1.000
_cell.angle_alpha   90.00
_cell.angle_beta   90.00
_cell.angle_gamma   90.00
#
_symmetry.space_group_name_H-M   'P 1'
#
loop_
_entity.id
_entity.type
_entity.pdbx_description
1 polymer ?
#
loop_
_entity_poly.entity_id
_entity_poly.type
_entity_poly.pdbx_seq_one_letter_code
_entity_poly.pdbx_strand_id
1 'polypeptide(L)'
;MFLDTGFNSLDTVLANVYQSFLEAAVRCAEYMRQLATSRKPNSRLLIKTIDHLVALAAVLLQRPSRRVTTTHQRRCAVGRRQVQWLCCTAFHAVFHKRQTQHRELLRWLDSSLAAVVPTSRAELQLLAAATAGRA
;
A
#
# COMPACT_ATOMS: atom_id res chain seq x y z
N MET A 1 -15.97 2.66 -2.12
CA MET A 1 -16.55 2.99 -3.43
C MET A 1 -15.46 3.35 -4.45
N PHE A 2 -14.40 4.08 -4.07
CA PHE A 2 -13.26 4.48 -4.93
C PHE A 2 -12.33 3.38 -5.47
N LEU A 3 -12.49 2.14 -5.00
CA LEU A 3 -11.65 0.99 -5.39
C LEU A 3 -12.33 0.09 -6.43
N ASP A 4 -13.55 0.43 -6.86
CA ASP A 4 -14.30 -0.37 -7.83
C ASP A 4 -13.85 -0.03 -9.26
N THR A 5 -13.23 -1.01 -9.93
CA THR A 5 -12.80 -0.96 -11.35
C THR A 5 -13.97 -1.03 -12.33
N GLY A 6 -15.20 -1.18 -11.85
CA GLY A 6 -16.41 -1.03 -12.67
C GLY A 6 -16.64 0.42 -13.11
N PHE A 7 -16.23 1.39 -12.29
CA PHE A 7 -16.47 2.82 -12.51
C PHE A 7 -15.18 3.66 -12.63
N ASN A 8 -14.03 3.13 -12.23
CA ASN A 8 -12.74 3.85 -12.23
C ASN A 8 -11.72 3.16 -13.14
N SER A 9 -10.86 3.95 -13.79
CA SER A 9 -9.72 3.43 -14.54
C SER A 9 -8.72 2.73 -13.60
N LEU A 10 -7.89 1.83 -14.14
CA LEU A 10 -6.85 1.15 -13.35
C LEU A 10 -5.91 2.15 -12.66
N ASP A 11 -5.52 3.21 -13.37
CA ASP A 11 -4.69 4.30 -12.84
C ASP A 11 -5.32 4.98 -11.61
N THR A 12 -6.61 5.34 -11.71
CA THR A 12 -7.36 5.94 -10.60
C THR A 12 -7.47 4.98 -9.42
N VAL A 13 -7.68 3.69 -9.67
CA VAL A 13 -7.73 2.69 -8.60
C VAL A 13 -6.37 2.55 -7.91
N LEU A 14 -5.26 2.50 -8.66
CA LEU A 14 -3.91 2.43 -8.07
C LEU A 14 -3.59 3.67 -7.22
N ALA A 15 -3.95 4.87 -7.71
CA ALA A 15 -3.80 6.10 -6.95
C ALA A 15 -4.64 6.10 -5.66
N ASN A 16 -5.90 5.64 -5.73
CA ASN A 16 -6.78 5.54 -4.55
C ASN A 16 -6.28 4.51 -3.53
N VAL A 17 -5.71 3.39 -3.99
CA VAL A 17 -5.07 2.38 -3.14
C VAL A 17 -3.84 2.97 -2.44
N TYR A 18 -2.97 3.64 -3.19
CA TYR A 18 -1.79 4.30 -2.64
C TYR A 18 -2.19 5.32 -1.56
N GLN A 19 -3.17 6.18 -1.85
CA GLN A 19 -3.63 7.19 -0.90
C GLN A 19 -4.22 6.58 0.36
N SER A 20 -4.98 5.49 0.22
CA SER A 20 -5.51 4.75 1.37
C SER A 20 -4.38 4.19 2.26
N PHE A 21 -3.29 3.70 1.65
CA PHE A 21 -2.12 3.26 2.40
C PHE A 21 -1.35 4.42 3.03
N LEU A 22 -1.24 5.56 2.35
CA LEU A 22 -0.58 6.75 2.88
C LEU A 22 -1.31 7.26 4.12
N GLU A 23 -2.64 7.37 4.06
CA GLU A 23 -3.48 7.73 5.20
C GLU A 23 -3.31 6.74 6.36
N ALA A 24 -3.29 5.43 6.07
CA ALA A 24 -3.08 4.41 7.08
C ALA A 24 -1.69 4.55 7.74
N ALA A 25 -0.65 4.82 6.95
CA ALA A 25 0.71 5.05 7.44
C ALA A 25 0.81 6.30 8.33
N VAL A 26 0.18 7.41 7.92
CA VAL A 26 0.11 8.65 8.72
C VAL A 26 -0.60 8.40 10.04
N ARG A 27 -1.79 7.75 10.03
CA ARG A 27 -2.52 7.39 11.25
C ARG A 27 -1.69 6.49 12.16
N CYS A 28 -0.99 5.51 11.59
CA CYS A 28 -0.10 4.61 12.33
C CYS A 28 1.05 5.40 13.02
N ALA A 29 1.71 6.29 12.29
CA ALA A 29 2.79 7.11 12.81
C ALA A 29 2.34 8.08 13.92
N GLU A 30 1.17 8.69 13.79
CA GLU A 30 0.60 9.56 14.82
C GLU A 30 0.16 8.78 16.06
N TYR A 31 -0.48 7.61 15.87
CA TYR A 31 -0.86 6.74 16.99
C TYR A 31 0.36 6.31 17.81
N MET A 32 1.44 5.89 17.13
CA MET A 32 2.70 5.54 17.79
C MET A 32 3.38 6.71 18.49
N ARG A 33 3.23 7.93 17.96
CA ARG A 33 3.77 9.14 18.60
C ARG A 33 3.07 9.42 19.95
N GLN A 34 1.78 9.14 20.04
CA GLN A 34 0.95 9.38 21.22
C GLN A 34 1.03 8.25 22.27
N LEU A 35 1.55 7.07 21.89
CA LEU A 35 1.73 5.96 22.80
C LEU A 35 2.89 6.22 23.79
N ALA A 36 2.65 5.88 25.06
CA ALA A 36 3.69 5.82 26.07
C ALA A 36 4.84 4.91 25.61
N THR A 37 6.09 5.24 25.96
CA THR A 37 7.28 4.52 25.48
C THR A 37 7.22 3.00 25.74
N SER A 38 6.65 2.56 26.86
CA SER A 38 6.47 1.14 27.20
C SER A 38 5.44 0.41 26.33
N ARG A 39 4.56 1.14 25.64
CA ARG A 39 3.49 0.60 24.77
C ARG A 39 3.78 0.79 23.29
N LYS A 40 4.90 1.43 22.93
CA LYS A 40 5.27 1.60 21.52
C LYS A 40 5.52 0.24 20.90
N PRO A 41 4.87 -0.08 19.77
CA PRO A 41 5.07 -1.36 19.11
C PRO A 41 6.51 -1.45 18.60
N ASN A 42 7.12 -2.62 18.75
CA ASN A 42 8.42 -2.87 18.14
C ASN A 42 8.30 -2.98 16.61
N SER A 43 9.42 -2.84 15.92
CA SER A 43 9.48 -2.90 14.46
C SER A 43 8.91 -4.19 13.88
N ARG A 44 9.08 -5.33 14.57
CA ARG A 44 8.57 -6.64 14.13
C ARG A 44 7.04 -6.68 14.06
N LEU A 45 6.36 -6.09 15.05
CA LEU A 45 4.91 -5.99 15.03
C LEU A 45 4.41 -5.09 13.89
N LEU A 46 5.12 -3.99 13.61
CA LEU A 46 4.80 -3.11 12.47
C LEU A 46 4.99 -3.84 11.14
N ILE A 47 6.11 -4.54 10.97
CA ILE A 47 6.40 -5.34 9.77
C ILE A 47 5.30 -6.37 9.54
N LYS A 48 4.92 -7.14 10.57
CA LYS A 48 3.82 -8.10 10.48
C LYS A 48 2.50 -7.43 10.11
N THR A 49 2.19 -6.29 10.74
CA THR A 49 0.97 -5.53 10.45
C THR A 49 0.92 -5.09 8.99
N ILE A 50 2.03 -4.58 8.45
CA ILE A 50 2.13 -4.13 7.05
C ILE A 50 1.97 -5.33 6.09
N ASP A 51 2.61 -6.46 6.39
CA ASP A 51 2.48 -7.68 5.56
C ASP A 51 1.03 -8.21 5.54
N HIS A 52 0.35 -8.21 6.70
CA HIS A 52 -1.07 -8.58 6.77
C HIS A 52 -1.96 -7.57 6.05
N LEU A 53 -1.65 -6.28 6.12
CA LEU A 53 -2.37 -5.24 5.40
C LEU A 53 -2.26 -5.41 3.88
N VAL A 54 -1.07 -5.75 3.37
CA VAL A 54 -0.85 -6.09 1.96
C VAL A 54 -1.68 -7.32 1.56
N ALA A 55 -1.64 -8.39 2.36
CA ALA A 55 -2.41 -9.60 2.08
C ALA A 55 -3.92 -9.33 2.06
N LEU A 56 -4.43 -8.58 3.04
CA LEU A 56 -5.83 -8.19 3.12
C LEU A 56 -6.24 -7.34 1.91
N ALA A 57 -5.47 -6.31 1.57
CA ALA A 57 -5.75 -5.45 0.44
C ALA A 57 -5.74 -6.21 -0.90
N ALA A 58 -4.81 -7.14 -1.09
CA ALA A 58 -4.78 -7.99 -2.28
C ALA A 58 -6.06 -8.83 -2.40
N VAL A 59 -6.54 -9.42 -1.29
CA VAL A 59 -7.80 -10.18 -1.28
C VAL A 59 -9.00 -9.26 -1.56
N LEU A 60 -9.03 -8.06 -0.97
CA LEU A 60 -10.14 -7.12 -1.18
C LEU A 60 -10.21 -6.60 -2.61
N LEU A 61 -9.07 -6.34 -3.24
CA LEU A 61 -8.99 -5.87 -4.62
C LEU A 61 -9.29 -6.99 -5.62
N GLN A 62 -8.89 -8.23 -5.33
CA GLN A 62 -9.14 -9.37 -6.22
C GLN A 62 -10.56 -9.94 -6.11
N ARG A 63 -11.30 -9.61 -5.04
CA ARG A 63 -12.68 -10.06 -4.86
C ARG A 63 -13.59 -9.44 -5.93
N PRO A 64 -14.36 -10.25 -6.67
CA PRO A 64 -15.39 -9.74 -7.57
C PRO A 64 -16.38 -8.88 -6.77
N SER A 65 -16.66 -7.67 -7.25
CA SER A 65 -17.71 -6.83 -6.67
C SER A 65 -19.03 -7.59 -6.78
N ARG A 66 -19.60 -8.02 -5.63
CA ARG A 66 -20.80 -8.88 -5.56
C ARG A 66 -22.07 -8.26 -6.18
N ARG A 67 -21.98 -7.02 -6.67
CA ARG A 67 -23.12 -6.20 -7.13
C ARG A 67 -23.25 -6.09 -8.66
N VAL A 68 -22.35 -6.68 -9.45
CA VAL A 68 -22.42 -6.56 -10.92
C VAL A 68 -22.97 -7.87 -11.52
N THR A 69 -24.26 -7.88 -11.81
CA THR A 69 -25.00 -8.95 -12.50
C THR A 69 -24.93 -8.83 -14.03
N THR A 70 -24.14 -7.91 -14.57
CA THR A 70 -23.98 -7.70 -16.01
C THR A 70 -22.63 -8.21 -16.51
N THR A 71 -22.67 -8.86 -17.66
CA THR A 71 -21.71 -9.74 -18.35
C THR A 71 -20.33 -9.17 -18.72
N HIS A 72 -19.86 -8.11 -18.05
CA HIS A 72 -18.49 -7.62 -18.19
C HIS A 72 -17.70 -7.86 -16.91
N GLN A 73 -17.19 -9.09 -16.75
CA GLN A 73 -16.19 -9.45 -15.75
C GLN A 73 -14.88 -8.68 -15.98
N ARG A 74 -14.84 -7.39 -15.61
CA ARG A 74 -13.57 -6.69 -15.44
C ARG A 74 -13.03 -7.02 -14.06
N ARG A 75 -12.28 -8.13 -14.00
CA ARG A 75 -11.41 -8.47 -12.87
C ARG A 75 -10.54 -7.26 -12.58
N CYS A 76 -10.55 -6.76 -11.35
CA CYS A 76 -9.56 -5.79 -10.89
C CYS A 76 -8.21 -6.49 -10.95
N ALA A 77 -7.42 -6.21 -11.99
CA ALA A 77 -6.16 -6.88 -12.27
C ALA A 77 -5.01 -6.32 -11.42
N VAL A 78 -5.29 -5.77 -10.23
CA VAL A 78 -4.25 -5.29 -9.33
C VAL A 78 -3.61 -6.49 -8.63
N GLY A 79 -2.41 -6.84 -9.07
CA GLY A 79 -1.67 -7.99 -8.54
C GLY A 79 -1.17 -7.74 -7.11
N ARG A 80 -0.97 -8.82 -6.33
CA ARG A 80 -0.39 -8.71 -4.97
C ARG A 80 0.93 -7.94 -4.96
N ARG A 81 1.76 -8.09 -6.01
CA ARG A 81 3.00 -7.33 -6.18
C ARG A 81 2.77 -5.82 -6.25
N GLN A 82 1.81 -5.38 -7.05
CA GLN A 82 1.45 -3.95 -7.16
C GLN A 82 0.95 -3.41 -5.82
N VAL A 83 0.09 -4.16 -5.13
CA VAL A 83 -0.40 -3.79 -3.79
C VAL A 83 0.76 -3.68 -2.80
N GLN A 84 1.68 -4.64 -2.81
CA GLN A 84 2.84 -4.65 -1.93
C GLN A 84 3.74 -3.44 -2.22
N TRP A 85 4.01 -3.15 -3.49
CA TRP A 85 4.81 -2.00 -3.91
C TRP A 85 4.16 -0.69 -3.43
N LEU A 86 2.88 -0.47 -3.70
CA LEU A 86 2.17 0.74 -3.27
C LEU A 86 2.15 0.90 -1.74
N CYS A 87 1.91 -0.19 -1.02
CA CYS A 87 1.92 -0.17 0.44
C CYS A 87 3.31 0.15 0.99
N CYS A 88 4.35 -0.53 0.52
CA CYS A 88 5.71 -0.30 0.98
C CYS A 88 6.18 1.12 0.65
N THR A 89 5.88 1.63 -0.54
CA THR A 89 6.21 3.01 -0.94
C THR A 89 5.51 4.03 -0.03
N ALA A 90 4.21 3.85 0.26
CA ALA A 90 3.45 4.75 1.12
C ALA A 90 4.00 4.77 2.56
N PHE A 91 4.25 3.59 3.14
CA PHE A 91 4.82 3.48 4.48
C PHE A 91 6.25 4.04 4.51
N HIS A 92 7.06 3.78 3.49
CA HIS A 92 8.40 4.35 3.38
C HIS A 92 8.36 5.89 3.38
N ALA A 93 7.47 6.50 2.59
CA ALA A 93 7.34 7.97 2.52
C ALA A 93 7.04 8.64 3.88
N VAL A 94 6.25 7.97 4.74
CA VAL A 94 5.89 8.48 6.08
C VAL A 94 7.00 8.20 7.10
N PHE A 95 7.51 6.97 7.14
CA PHE A 95 8.46 6.54 8.17
C PHE A 95 9.89 6.99 7.92
N HIS A 96 10.26 7.28 6.66
CA HIS A 96 11.58 7.80 6.31
C HIS A 96 11.85 9.15 6.99
N LYS A 97 10.84 10.00 7.14
CA LYS A 97 10.93 11.27 7.89
C LYS A 97 11.25 11.09 9.37
N ARG A 98 11.15 9.85 9.90
CA ARG A 98 11.36 9.48 11.32
C ARG A 98 12.38 8.35 11.47
N GLN A 99 13.36 8.30 10.57
CA GLN A 99 14.30 7.18 10.40
C GLN A 99 14.99 6.72 11.69
N THR A 100 15.37 7.63 12.58
CA THR A 100 16.14 7.30 13.79
C THR A 100 15.41 6.33 14.72
N GLN A 101 14.07 6.33 14.72
CA GLN A 101 13.24 5.46 15.58
C GLN A 101 12.80 4.15 14.89
N HIS A 102 12.92 4.06 13.56
CA HIS A 102 12.30 2.99 12.77
C HIS A 102 13.26 2.30 11.79
N ARG A 103 14.57 2.23 12.12
CA ARG A 103 15.62 1.71 11.23
C ARG A 103 15.41 0.28 10.76
N GLU A 104 14.90 -0.61 11.60
CA GLU A 104 14.62 -2.01 11.22
C GLU A 104 13.43 -2.09 10.26
N LEU A 105 12.38 -1.31 10.50
CA LEU A 105 11.23 -1.21 9.61
C LEU A 105 11.65 -0.67 8.23
N LEU A 106 12.45 0.40 8.19
CA LEU A 106 12.89 0.99 6.92
C LEU A 106 13.77 0.02 6.12
N ARG A 107 14.72 -0.66 6.75
CA ARG A 107 15.52 -1.70 6.08
C ARG A 107 14.65 -2.83 5.49
N TRP A 108 13.60 -3.22 6.20
CA TRP A 108 12.65 -4.21 5.71
C TRP A 108 11.81 -3.67 4.54
N LEU A 109 11.38 -2.41 4.59
CA LEU A 109 10.65 -1.76 3.48
C LEU A 109 11.52 -1.66 2.23
N ASP A 110 12.78 -1.26 2.37
CA ASP A 110 13.75 -1.19 1.26
C ASP A 110 13.97 -2.57 0.63
N SER A 111 14.16 -3.60 1.46
CA SER A 111 14.30 -4.98 1.01
C SER A 111 13.04 -5.48 0.31
N SER A 112 11.86 -5.10 0.81
CA SER A 112 10.57 -5.46 0.23
C SER A 112 10.33 -4.76 -1.12
N LEU A 113 10.72 -3.50 -1.25
CA LEU A 113 10.65 -2.77 -2.52
C LEU A 113 11.62 -3.35 -3.56
N ALA A 114 12.84 -3.71 -3.13
CA ALA A 114 13.83 -4.37 -3.99
C ALA A 114 13.39 -5.78 -4.43
N ALA A 115 12.65 -6.51 -3.60
CA ALA A 115 12.11 -7.83 -3.95
C ALA A 115 10.92 -7.76 -4.93
N VAL A 116 10.26 -6.60 -5.01
CA VAL A 116 9.02 -6.39 -5.79
C VAL A 116 9.26 -5.42 -6.95
N VAL A 117 10.47 -5.39 -7.50
CA VAL A 117 10.77 -4.59 -8.69
C VAL A 117 9.77 -4.97 -9.79
N PRO A 118 8.96 -4.01 -10.29
CA PRO A 118 7.94 -4.31 -11.28
C PRO A 118 8.59 -4.84 -12.55
N THR A 119 7.94 -5.84 -13.16
CA THR A 119 8.55 -6.66 -14.21
C THR A 119 8.63 -5.90 -15.54
N SER A 120 7.83 -4.84 -15.71
CA SER A 120 7.82 -4.00 -16.91
C SER A 120 8.05 -2.53 -16.59
N ARG A 121 8.79 -1.83 -17.45
CA ARG A 121 8.97 -0.37 -17.40
C ARG A 121 7.64 0.39 -17.46
N ALA A 122 6.65 -0.14 -18.18
CA ALA A 122 5.31 0.44 -18.26
C ALA A 122 4.56 0.32 -16.92
N GLU A 123 4.73 -0.81 -16.21
CA GLU A 123 4.16 -1.03 -14.88
C GLU A 123 4.83 -0.12 -13.84
N LEU A 124 6.16 0.03 -13.91
CA LEU A 124 6.91 1.00 -13.12
C LEU A 124 6.40 2.43 -13.32
N GLN A 125 6.19 2.84 -14.58
CA GLN A 125 5.68 4.19 -14.90
C GLN A 125 4.25 4.40 -14.37
N LEU A 126 3.39 3.40 -14.49
CA LEU A 126 2.02 3.45 -13.97
C LEU A 126 2.00 3.58 -12.44
N LEU A 127 2.79 2.76 -11.74
CA LEU A 127 2.89 2.82 -10.28
C LEU A 127 3.54 4.13 -9.81
N ALA A 128 4.58 4.61 -10.52
CA ALA A 128 5.20 5.90 -10.23
C ALA A 128 4.21 7.06 -10.41
N ALA A 129 3.41 7.07 -11.49
CA ALA A 129 2.38 8.07 -11.72
C ALA A 129 1.33 8.09 -10.60
N ALA A 130 0.88 6.90 -10.16
CA ALA A 130 -0.05 6.76 -9.04
C ALA A 130 0.50 7.34 -7.71
N THR A 131 1.82 7.36 -7.53
CA THR A 131 2.49 7.94 -6.35
C THR A 131 2.90 9.40 -6.50
N ALA A 132 3.07 9.89 -7.73
CA ALA A 132 3.50 11.26 -8.04
C ALA A 132 2.36 12.29 -7.90
N GLY A 133 1.11 11.83 -7.96
CA GLY A 133 -0.07 12.67 -7.77
C GLY A 133 -0.23 13.12 -6.32
N ARG A 134 0.41 14.25 -5.97
CA ARG A 134 0.18 15.07 -4.76
C ARG A 134 0.78 14.53 -3.46
N ALA A 135 2.11 14.69 -3.34
CA ALA A 135 2.79 14.88 -2.06
C ALA A 135 2.75 16.36 -1.65
#